data_AF-A0ABD0PB04-F1
#
_entry.id   AF-A0ABD0PB04-F1
#
_cell.length_a   1.000
_cell.length_b   1.000
_cell.length_c   1.000
_cell.angle_alpha   90.00
_cell.angle_beta   90.00
_cell.angle_gamma   90.00
#
_symmetry.space_group_name_H-M   'P 1'
#
loop_
_entity.id
_entity.type
_entity.pdbx_description
1 polymer ?
#
loop_
_entity_poly.entity_id
_entity_poly.type
_entity_poly.pdbx_seq_one_letter_code
_entity_poly.pdbx_strand_id
1 'polypeptide(L)' 'VDLDVTLPGEGGKDRPFKVTIKFVSLVSWHLLHEVLTGRSMPEPLELDKPISTNPVHAVDVVLRHLPSM' A
#
# COMPACT_ATOMS: atom_id res chain seq x y z
N VAL A 1 -13.05 -7.52 -3.70
CA VAL A 1 -12.78 -8.72 -4.52
C VAL A 1 -12.24 -9.78 -3.60
N ASP A 2 -12.81 -10.97 -3.64
CA ASP A 2 -12.35 -12.11 -2.83
C ASP A 2 -11.63 -13.12 -3.73
N LEU A 3 -10.52 -13.65 -3.25
CA LEU A 3 -9.58 -14.50 -3.98
C LEU A 3 -9.22 -15.71 -3.12
N ASP A 4 -9.31 -16.90 -3.70
CA ASP A 4 -8.71 -18.11 -3.13
C ASP A 4 -7.34 -18.30 -3.80
N VAL A 5 -6.26 -18.24 -3.02
CA VAL A 5 -4.87 -18.32 -3.50
C VAL A 5 -4.21 -19.54 -2.88
N THR A 6 -3.52 -20.32 -3.70
CA THR A 6 -2.77 -21.49 -3.22
C THR A 6 -1.30 -21.28 -3.50
N LEU A 7 -0.48 -21.35 -2.44
CA LEU A 7 0.98 -21.24 -2.54
C LEU A 7 1.62 -22.62 -2.37
N PRO A 8 2.68 -22.94 -3.12
CA PRO A 8 3.43 -24.16 -2.87
C PRO A 8 4.01 -24.15 -1.44
N GLY A 9 3.86 -25.27 -0.73
CA GLY A 9 4.48 -25.49 0.58
C GLY A 9 5.71 -26.39 0.50
N GLU A 10 6.54 -26.35 1.54
CA GLU A 10 7.64 -27.32 1.67
C GLU A 10 7.08 -28.74 1.84
N GLY A 11 7.68 -29.71 1.16
CA GLY A 11 7.26 -31.12 1.25
C GLY A 11 6.07 -31.51 0.37
N GLY A 12 5.76 -30.73 -0.68
CA GLY A 12 4.78 -31.11 -1.72
C GLY A 12 3.31 -30.96 -1.32
N LYS A 13 3.03 -30.28 -0.20
CA LYS A 13 1.67 -29.90 0.19
C LYS A 13 1.46 -28.41 -0.03
N ASP A 14 0.45 -28.11 -0.83
CA ASP A 14 0.01 -26.76 -1.11
C ASP A 14 -0.66 -26.10 0.11
N ARG A 15 -0.49 -24.78 0.23
CA ARG A 15 -1.03 -23.94 1.30
C ARG A 15 -2.12 -23.03 0.73
N PRO A 16 -3.41 -23.27 1.04
CA PRO A 16 -4.50 -22.40 0.60
C PRO A 16 -4.65 -21.17 1.52
N PHE A 17 -5.00 -20.04 0.94
CA PHE A 17 -5.24 -18.75 1.58
C PHE A 17 -6.50 -18.11 0.99
N LYS A 18 -7.28 -17.43 1.85
CA LYS A 18 -8.38 -16.57 1.42
C LYS A 18 -7.96 -15.12 1.56
N VAL A 19 -8.06 -14.36 0.46
CA VAL A 19 -7.60 -12.97 0.38
C VAL A 19 -8.76 -12.08 -0.07
N THR A 20 -9.09 -11.09 0.73
CA THR A 20 -10.07 -10.05 0.37
C THR A 20 -9.35 -8.74 0.07
N ILE A 21 -9.53 -8.20 -1.14
CA ILE A 21 -9.04 -6.89 -1.57
C ILE A 21 -10.19 -5.89 -1.57
N LYS A 22 -10.00 -4.75 -0.90
CA LYS A 22 -10.96 -3.65 -0.85
C LYS A 22 -10.29 -2.36 -1.28
N PHE A 23 -11.01 -1.55 -2.07
CA PHE A 23 -10.60 -0.18 -2.33
C PHE A 23 -10.71 0.64 -1.04
N VAL A 24 -9.69 1.44 -0.73
CA VAL A 24 -9.64 2.27 0.49
C VAL A 24 -9.65 3.74 0.12
N SER A 25 -8.69 4.19 -0.69
CA SER A 25 -8.60 5.59 -1.12
C SER A 25 -7.80 5.74 -2.41
N LEU A 26 -7.91 6.93 -3.01
CA LEU A 26 -6.94 7.43 -3.98
C LEU A 26 -5.77 8.10 -3.22
N VAL A 27 -4.58 8.06 -3.80
CA VAL A 27 -3.38 8.73 -3.27
C VAL A 27 -2.82 9.65 -4.36
N SER A 28 -2.81 10.97 -4.10
CA SER A 28 -2.40 11.97 -5.10
C SER A 28 -0.90 12.23 -5.05
N TRP A 29 -0.19 11.86 -6.13
CA TRP A 29 1.23 12.18 -6.31
C TRP A 29 1.44 13.64 -6.70
N HIS A 30 0.44 14.24 -7.36
CA HIS A 30 0.48 15.65 -7.71
C HIS A 30 0.48 16.53 -6.45
N LEU A 31 -0.40 16.23 -5.48
CA LEU A 31 -0.44 16.95 -4.21
C LEU A 31 0.88 16.79 -3.44
N LEU A 32 1.45 15.57 -3.43
CA LEU A 32 2.77 15.34 -2.84
C LEU A 32 3.83 16.26 -3.46
N HIS A 33 3.84 16.35 -4.80
CA HIS A 33 4.77 17.24 -5.51
C HIS A 33 4.54 18.72 -5.17
N GLU A 34 3.29 19.19 -5.08
CA GLU A 34 2.98 20.56 -4.69
C GLU A 34 3.47 20.89 -3.27
N VAL A 35 3.25 19.98 -2.31
CA VAL A 35 3.73 20.14 -0.92
C VAL A 35 5.26 20.16 -0.87
N LEU A 36 5.93 19.23 -1.57
CA LEU A 36 7.40 19.17 -1.60
C LEU A 36 8.03 20.39 -2.29
N THR A 37 7.30 21.04 -3.21
CA THR A 37 7.75 22.27 -3.88
C THR A 37 7.29 23.55 -3.18
N GLY A 38 6.68 23.45 -1.98
CA GLY A 38 6.21 24.58 -1.20
C GLY A 38 5.03 25.34 -1.83
N ARG A 39 4.34 24.73 -2.79
CA ARG A 39 3.16 25.30 -3.48
C ARG A 39 1.85 25.01 -2.75
N SER A 40 1.86 24.02 -1.84
CA SER A 40 0.71 23.65 -1.00
C SER A 40 1.17 23.31 0.43
N MET A 41 0.25 23.39 1.38
CA MET A 41 0.51 23.00 2.77
C MET A 41 0.24 21.50 2.97
N PRO A 42 1.03 20.81 3.81
CA PRO A 42 0.74 19.42 4.16
C PRO A 42 -0.57 19.31 4.93
N GLU A 43 -1.40 18.36 4.52
CA GLU A 43 -2.64 18.04 5.24
C GLU A 43 -2.30 17.29 6.55
N PRO A 44 -3.07 17.48 7.64
CA PRO A 44 -2.82 16.76 8.89
C PRO A 44 -2.84 15.25 8.70
N LEU A 45 -1.87 14.56 9.31
CA LEU A 45 -1.79 13.11 9.25
C LEU A 45 -2.93 12.48 10.07
N GLU A 46 -3.74 11.64 9.41
CA GLU A 46 -4.73 10.82 10.09
C GLU A 46 -4.06 9.58 10.71
N LEU A 47 -3.45 9.77 11.88
CA LEU A 47 -2.70 8.73 12.59
C LEU A 47 -3.59 7.60 13.15
N ASP A 48 -4.89 7.86 13.27
CA ASP A 48 -5.87 6.92 13.84
C ASP A 48 -6.36 5.86 12.83
N LYS A 49 -6.03 6.02 11.54
CA LYS A 49 -6.44 5.05 10.51
C LYS A 49 -5.50 3.84 10.51
N PRO A 50 -6.05 2.61 10.46
CA PRO A 50 -5.25 1.38 10.45
C PRO A 50 -4.42 1.21 9.17
N ILE A 51 -4.76 1.96 8.10
CA ILE A 51 -4.05 1.94 6.82
C ILE A 51 -3.66 3.37 6.49
N SER A 52 -2.35 3.62 6.39
CA SER A 52 -1.83 4.93 6.00
C SER A 52 -2.13 5.20 4.53
N THR A 53 -2.81 6.31 4.27
CA THR A 53 -3.09 6.85 2.92
C THR A 53 -2.13 7.98 2.57
N ASN A 54 -1.04 8.14 3.33
CA ASN A 54 -0.04 9.17 3.09
C ASN A 54 0.70 8.91 1.76
N PRO A 55 0.78 9.89 0.84
CA PRO A 55 1.52 9.75 -0.41
C PRO A 55 2.99 9.35 -0.26
N VAL A 56 3.68 9.80 0.79
CA VAL A 56 5.07 9.42 1.09
C VAL A 56 5.17 7.92 1.36
N HIS A 57 4.22 7.36 2.11
CA HIS A 57 4.19 5.93 2.41
C HIS A 57 3.89 5.09 1.15
N ALA A 58 3.04 5.59 0.26
CA ALA A 58 2.79 4.92 -1.02
C ALA A 58 4.05 4.85 -1.89
N VAL A 59 4.83 5.93 -1.99
CA VAL A 59 6.11 5.95 -2.71
C VAL A 59 7.10 4.96 -2.09
N ASP A 60 7.19 4.93 -0.77
CA ASP A 60 8.07 4.03 -0.03
C ASP A 60 7.80 2.54 -0.33
N VAL A 61 6.54 2.13 -0.31
CA VAL A 61 6.12 0.76 -0.66
C VAL A 61 6.51 0.40 -2.09
N VAL A 62 6.32 1.32 -3.05
CA VAL A 62 6.69 1.09 -4.46
C VAL A 62 8.20 0.89 -4.59
N LEU A 63 9.00 1.75 -3.97
CA LEU A 63 10.47 1.68 -4.05
C LEU A 63 11.05 0.44 -3.37
N ARG A 64 10.39 -0.06 -2.31
CA ARG A 64 10.82 -1.26 -1.58
C ARG A 64 10.21 -2.56 -2.08
N HIS A 65 9.30 -2.52 -3.07
CA HIS A 65 8.59 -3.71 -3.53
C HIS A 65 9.56 -4.82 -3.98
N LEU A 66 10.48 -4.51 -4.89
CA LEU A 66 11.42 -5.52 -5.42
C LEU A 66 12.49 -5.94 -4.39
N PRO A 67 13.17 -5.03 -3.65
CA PRO A 67 14.19 -5.44 -2.67
C PRO A 67 13.66 -6.27 -1.48
N SER A 68 12.34 -6.30 -1.27
CA SER A 68 11.70 -6.98 -0.14
C SER A 68 11.10 -8.35 -0.51
N MET A 69 11.14 -8.73 -1.78
CA MET A 69 10.70 -10.03 -2.30
C MET A 69 11.85 -11.04 -2.29
#